data_AF-A0A2Z4FHB5-F1
#
_entry.id   AF-A0A2Z4FHB5-F1
#
_cell.length_a   1.000
_cell.length_b   1.000
_cell.length_c   1.000
_cell.angle_alpha   90.00
_cell.angle_beta   90.00
_cell.angle_gamma   90.00
#
_symmetry.space_group_name_H-M   'P 1'
#
loop_
_entity.id
_entity.type
_entity.pdbx_description
1 polymer ?
#
loop_
_entity_poly.entity_id
_entity_poly.type
_entity_poly.pdbx_seq_one_letter_code
_entity_poly.pdbx_strand_id
1 'polypeptide(L)'
;MQQTPAGSPGGSVTSVTEQQQMAANQRHGAADPRRLARRERHWPPNVFSRKVLLYRSFSQHPTARRSLKKASLCRRQSKLERHAMSIEPYYTPERTKCAYRLYYSWLGWPSMNTALPELEGPAIADLRDAWEVDGIRLLERAYSPREVRMLSSVKPSVSPVLFTARMKGRLDHAMRQRQACVKFSRKVAMVSVGNNIQAVVERYVANQARKEPLADPRSNVFLQQFTVVDSTVDLAMPTCSNAGRYWYNLHLVLVTRNRIRILDARRLGMLRDGCLRVAATRGHQISRLAVVFDHLHIALRGAIDQSPAEIALCYMNNLAYFLRQDALWQPSYYVGTFGQYNLGAIRLNCR
;
A
#
# COMPACT_ATOMS: atom_id res chain seq x y z
N MET A 1 37.92 30.39 -39.69
CA MET A 1 36.48 30.69 -39.82
C MET A 1 35.86 29.53 -40.58
N GLN A 2 34.90 28.72 -40.12
CA GLN A 2 34.02 28.74 -38.95
C GLN A 2 33.94 27.31 -38.38
N GLN A 3 33.91 27.20 -37.06
CA GLN A 3 33.69 25.97 -36.31
C GLN A 3 32.19 25.75 -36.07
N THR A 4 31.74 24.51 -36.19
CA THR A 4 30.46 24.00 -35.67
C THR A 4 30.45 23.90 -34.14
N PRO A 5 29.31 24.14 -33.48
CA PRO A 5 28.97 23.45 -32.23
C PRO A 5 27.62 22.70 -32.36
N ALA A 6 27.58 21.40 -32.12
CA ALA A 6 27.49 20.72 -30.82
C ALA A 6 26.05 20.74 -30.24
N GLY A 7 25.38 19.59 -30.37
CA GLY A 7 24.04 19.34 -29.86
C GLY A 7 23.99 19.21 -28.34
N SER A 8 22.88 19.68 -27.76
CA SER A 8 22.57 19.58 -26.33
C SER A 8 21.81 18.28 -26.01
N PRO A 9 22.13 17.56 -24.93
CA PRO A 9 21.29 16.48 -24.43
C PRO A 9 20.21 17.04 -23.48
N GLY A 10 18.94 16.83 -23.83
CA GLY A 10 17.81 17.11 -22.96
C GLY A 10 17.75 16.12 -21.79
N GLY A 11 18.02 16.62 -20.58
CA GLY A 11 17.81 15.89 -19.33
C GLY A 11 16.42 16.16 -18.75
N SER A 12 15.63 15.11 -18.49
CA SER A 12 14.30 15.21 -17.87
C SER A 12 14.42 15.56 -16.38
N VAL A 13 14.16 16.82 -16.03
CA VAL A 13 14.13 17.33 -14.65
C VAL A 13 12.67 17.35 -14.17
N THR A 14 12.21 16.33 -13.45
CA THR A 14 10.91 16.44 -12.72
C THR A 14 10.76 15.56 -11.47
N SER A 15 11.69 14.66 -11.13
CA SER A 15 11.50 13.75 -9.98
C SER A 15 12.31 14.09 -8.71
N VAL A 16 13.19 15.10 -8.75
CA VAL A 16 14.10 15.45 -7.63
C VAL A 16 13.51 16.53 -6.71
N THR A 17 12.61 17.38 -7.22
CA THR A 17 12.13 18.59 -6.54
C THR A 17 11.25 18.31 -5.32
N GLU A 18 10.46 17.23 -5.34
CA GLU A 18 9.57 16.87 -4.21
C GLU A 18 10.32 16.39 -2.96
N GLN A 19 11.55 15.88 -3.10
CA GLN A 19 12.36 15.39 -1.97
C GLN A 19 13.06 16.51 -1.20
N GLN A 20 13.51 17.57 -1.88
CA GLN A 20 14.16 18.70 -1.21
C GLN A 20 13.15 19.57 -0.42
N GLN A 21 11.89 19.63 -0.86
CA GLN A 21 10.83 20.38 -0.18
C GLN A 21 10.28 19.72 1.10
N MET A 22 10.59 18.44 1.38
CA MET A 22 10.11 17.76 2.59
C MET A 22 10.92 18.11 3.85
N ALA A 23 12.15 18.62 3.73
CA ALA A 23 13.03 18.91 4.88
C ALA A 23 12.69 20.22 5.62
N ALA A 24 11.94 21.14 5.01
CA ALA A 24 11.79 22.52 5.49
C ALA A 24 10.64 22.80 6.49
N ASN A 25 9.66 21.89 6.68
CA ASN A 25 8.39 22.23 7.35
C ASN A 25 8.23 21.68 8.79
N GLN A 26 9.16 22.02 9.70
CA GLN A 26 9.04 21.71 11.14
C GLN A 26 8.84 23.00 11.97
N ARG A 27 7.60 23.45 12.22
CA ARG A 27 7.20 24.31 13.39
C ARG A 27 5.68 24.61 13.41
N HIS A 28 5.09 24.54 14.61
CA HIS A 28 3.77 25.03 15.10
C HIS A 28 2.46 24.19 14.98
N GLY A 29 1.96 23.77 16.16
CA GLY A 29 0.66 24.13 16.78
C GLY A 29 -0.67 23.58 16.22
N ALA A 30 -1.42 22.82 17.04
CA ALA A 30 -2.68 22.13 16.68
C ALA A 30 -3.93 22.71 17.37
N ALA A 31 -5.13 22.48 16.79
CA ALA A 31 -6.46 22.75 17.38
C ALA A 31 -7.51 21.70 16.96
N ASP A 32 -8.59 21.60 17.76
CA ASP A 32 -9.53 20.48 18.02
C ASP A 32 -10.76 20.37 17.07
N PRO A 33 -11.18 19.17 16.60
CA PRO A 33 -12.36 18.98 15.75
C PRO A 33 -13.43 18.04 16.35
N ARG A 34 -14.64 18.55 16.61
CA ARG A 34 -15.86 17.73 16.78
C ARG A 34 -17.07 18.35 16.09
N ARG A 35 -17.54 17.70 15.00
CA ARG A 35 -18.94 17.57 14.54
C ARG A 35 -18.97 17.25 13.05
N LEU A 36 -19.58 16.12 12.66
CA LEU A 36 -20.47 15.95 11.49
C LEU A 36 -20.72 14.45 11.22
N ALA A 37 -21.92 13.97 11.55
CA ALA A 37 -22.44 12.70 11.06
C ALA A 37 -23.95 12.82 10.82
N ARG A 38 -24.38 12.91 9.55
CA ARG A 38 -25.68 12.39 9.05
C ARG A 38 -25.86 12.70 7.56
N ARG A 39 -25.82 11.65 6.71
CA ARG A 39 -26.79 11.34 5.64
C ARG A 39 -26.18 10.32 4.66
N GLU A 40 -26.55 9.05 4.78
CA GLU A 40 -26.31 8.03 3.76
C GLU A 40 -27.60 7.78 2.96
N ARG A 41 -27.50 7.80 1.62
CA ARG A 41 -28.51 7.25 0.71
C ARG A 41 -27.91 6.04 -0.02
N HIS A 42 -28.76 5.06 -0.31
CA HIS A 42 -28.48 3.75 -0.92
C HIS A 42 -27.58 3.81 -2.19
N TRP A 43 -26.55 2.97 -2.24
CA TRP A 43 -25.69 2.71 -3.40
C TRP A 43 -25.58 1.19 -3.64
N PRO A 44 -25.46 0.71 -4.89
CA PRO A 44 -25.36 -0.72 -5.19
C PRO A 44 -24.01 -1.31 -4.70
N PRO A 45 -23.99 -2.57 -4.24
CA PRO A 45 -22.76 -3.22 -3.79
C PRO A 45 -21.84 -3.60 -4.96
N ASN A 46 -20.60 -3.09 -4.90
CA ASN A 46 -19.35 -3.64 -5.45
C ASN A 46 -19.31 -4.15 -6.92
N VAL A 47 -18.71 -3.36 -7.81
CA VAL A 47 -18.46 -3.73 -9.22
C VAL A 47 -17.16 -4.55 -9.41
N PHE A 48 -16.18 -4.47 -8.50
CA PHE A 48 -14.83 -5.03 -8.72
C PHE A 48 -14.32 -5.99 -7.62
N SER A 49 -15.18 -6.60 -6.81
CA SER A 49 -14.72 -7.41 -5.67
C SER A 49 -14.73 -8.94 -5.87
N ARG A 50 -15.19 -9.46 -7.02
CA ARG A 50 -15.52 -10.90 -7.13
C ARG A 50 -14.63 -11.77 -8.03
N LYS A 51 -13.67 -11.24 -8.79
CA LYS A 51 -12.93 -12.06 -9.78
C LYS A 51 -11.47 -12.46 -9.45
N VAL A 52 -10.90 -12.11 -8.27
CA VAL A 52 -9.47 -12.40 -7.99
C VAL A 52 -9.22 -13.15 -6.66
N LEU A 53 -10.16 -13.98 -6.19
CA LEU A 53 -9.93 -14.79 -4.99
C LEU A 53 -10.50 -16.21 -5.17
N LEU A 54 -9.77 -17.03 -5.93
CA LEU A 54 -9.95 -18.49 -5.96
C LEU A 54 -8.59 -19.17 -5.78
N TYR A 55 -8.07 -19.12 -4.56
CA TYR A 55 -7.22 -20.16 -3.99
C TYR A 55 -7.50 -20.22 -2.48
N ARG A 56 -8.55 -20.98 -2.12
CA ARG A 56 -8.71 -21.51 -0.76
C ARG A 56 -8.84 -23.02 -0.88
N SER A 57 -7.83 -23.69 -0.34
CA SER A 57 -7.75 -25.11 -0.10
C SER A 57 -8.90 -25.58 0.81
N PHE A 58 -9.64 -26.57 0.32
CA PHE A 58 -10.60 -27.36 1.08
C PHE A 58 -9.88 -28.62 1.59
N SER A 59 -9.98 -28.90 2.89
CA SER A 59 -9.88 -30.27 3.41
C SER A 59 -11.01 -30.51 4.42
N GLN A 60 -11.96 -31.36 4.02
CA GLN A 60 -12.67 -32.43 4.77
C GLN A 60 -13.41 -32.05 6.08
N HIS A 61 -14.67 -32.39 6.39
CA HIS A 61 -15.65 -33.42 5.99
C HIS A 61 -17.11 -32.93 6.19
N PRO A 62 -18.14 -33.62 5.64
CA PRO A 62 -19.54 -33.18 5.68
C PRO A 62 -20.36 -33.83 6.80
N THR A 63 -21.30 -33.09 7.39
CA THR A 63 -22.48 -33.69 8.07
C THR A 63 -23.75 -33.30 7.33
N ALA A 64 -24.48 -34.34 6.94
CA ALA A 64 -25.70 -34.30 6.15
C ALA A 64 -26.93 -33.97 7.01
N ARG A 65 -27.73 -32.99 6.56
CA ARG A 65 -29.22 -32.96 6.57
C ARG A 65 -29.70 -31.50 6.48
N ARG A 66 -30.00 -31.03 5.25
CA ARG A 66 -30.99 -29.96 4.93
C ARG A 66 -31.01 -29.73 3.41
N SER A 67 -31.64 -30.65 2.69
CA SER A 67 -32.04 -30.53 1.28
C SER A 67 -33.57 -30.52 1.31
N LEU A 68 -34.26 -29.40 1.05
CA LEU A 68 -34.98 -29.23 -0.21
C LEU A 68 -35.40 -27.77 -0.53
N LYS A 69 -35.04 -26.76 0.29
CA LYS A 69 -35.40 -25.34 0.03
C LYS A 69 -34.35 -24.51 -0.76
N LYS A 70 -33.17 -25.07 -1.08
CA LYS A 70 -32.09 -24.34 -1.77
C LYS A 70 -32.21 -24.30 -3.31
N ALA A 71 -33.01 -25.18 -3.91
CA ALA A 71 -33.05 -25.32 -5.37
C ALA A 71 -33.80 -24.17 -6.09
N SER A 72 -34.84 -23.57 -5.48
CA SER A 72 -35.64 -22.52 -6.13
C SER A 72 -35.03 -21.11 -6.01
N LEU A 73 -34.30 -20.81 -4.93
CA LEU A 73 -33.56 -19.55 -4.79
C LEU A 73 -32.34 -19.48 -5.74
N CYS A 74 -31.69 -20.63 -6.00
CA CYS A 74 -30.52 -20.71 -6.87
C CYS A 74 -30.86 -20.41 -8.35
N ARG A 75 -32.07 -20.74 -8.81
CA ARG A 75 -32.53 -20.42 -10.18
C ARG A 75 -32.88 -18.94 -10.40
N ARG A 76 -33.29 -18.20 -9.36
CA ARG A 76 -33.57 -16.75 -9.49
C ARG A 76 -32.31 -15.89 -9.42
N GLN A 77 -31.28 -16.26 -8.66
CA GLN A 77 -30.00 -15.54 -8.63
C GLN A 77 -29.22 -15.68 -9.95
N SER A 78 -29.21 -16.86 -10.57
CA SER A 78 -28.47 -17.09 -11.82
C SER A 78 -29.06 -16.41 -13.07
N LYS A 79 -30.27 -15.82 -12.98
CA LYS A 79 -30.87 -15.06 -14.09
C LYS A 79 -30.58 -13.55 -14.01
N LEU A 80 -30.31 -13.02 -12.81
CA LEU A 80 -29.86 -11.64 -12.60
C LEU A 80 -28.36 -11.45 -12.85
N GLU A 81 -27.55 -12.51 -12.74
CA GLU A 81 -26.10 -12.45 -12.99
C GLU A 81 -25.73 -12.41 -14.49
N ARG A 82 -26.66 -12.64 -15.41
CA ARG A 82 -26.36 -12.86 -16.84
C ARG A 82 -26.21 -11.62 -17.72
N HIS A 83 -26.44 -10.40 -17.21
CA HIS A 83 -26.28 -9.17 -17.99
C HIS A 83 -25.53 -8.05 -17.25
N ALA A 84 -24.80 -8.36 -16.18
CA ALA A 84 -23.82 -7.43 -15.66
C ALA A 84 -22.68 -7.34 -16.70
N MET A 85 -22.78 -6.36 -17.61
CA MET A 85 -21.68 -6.01 -18.51
C MET A 85 -20.43 -5.87 -17.63
N SER A 86 -19.44 -6.73 -17.87
CA SER A 86 -18.20 -6.67 -17.12
C SER A 86 -17.51 -5.37 -17.49
N ILE A 87 -17.62 -4.37 -16.62
CA ILE A 87 -16.93 -3.09 -16.79
C ILE A 87 -15.43 -3.41 -16.79
N GLU A 88 -14.76 -3.17 -17.90
CA GLU A 88 -13.31 -3.33 -18.01
C GLU A 88 -12.64 -2.24 -17.15
N PRO A 89 -11.66 -2.59 -16.30
CA PRO A 89 -10.94 -1.59 -15.52
C PRO A 89 -10.08 -0.70 -16.43
N TYR A 90 -10.13 0.62 -16.22
CA TYR A 90 -9.27 1.58 -16.94
C TYR A 90 -7.79 1.39 -16.63
N TYR A 91 -7.48 1.05 -15.38
CA TYR A 91 -6.11 0.94 -14.88
C TYR A 91 -5.81 -0.52 -14.59
N THR A 92 -4.87 -1.08 -15.34
CA THR A 92 -4.33 -2.43 -15.14
C THR A 92 -2.84 -2.35 -14.81
N PRO A 93 -2.23 -3.40 -14.22
CA PRO A 93 -0.79 -3.43 -13.97
C PRO A 93 0.05 -3.18 -15.22
N GLU A 94 -0.39 -3.68 -16.38
CA GLU A 94 0.34 -3.60 -17.65
C GLU A 94 0.27 -2.20 -18.26
N ARG A 95 -0.84 -1.49 -18.01
CA ARG A 95 -1.10 -0.14 -18.56
C ARG A 95 -0.69 0.98 -17.60
N THR A 96 -0.24 0.67 -16.39
CA THR A 96 0.00 1.67 -15.34
C THR A 96 1.45 1.64 -14.86
N LYS A 97 2.16 2.78 -14.92
CA LYS A 97 3.54 2.89 -14.42
C LYS A 97 3.57 3.13 -12.92
N CYS A 98 4.49 2.48 -12.21
CA CYS A 98 4.66 2.66 -10.78
C CYS A 98 6.01 3.31 -10.45
N ALA A 99 5.99 4.46 -9.78
CA ALA A 99 7.13 4.96 -9.02
C ALA A 99 7.01 4.46 -7.57
N TYR A 100 8.07 3.87 -7.01
CA TYR A 100 7.93 3.28 -5.67
C TYR A 100 9.20 3.36 -4.82
N ARG A 101 8.97 3.38 -3.49
CA ARG A 101 9.98 3.23 -2.45
C ARG A 101 9.42 2.34 -1.34
N LEU A 102 9.57 1.03 -1.50
CA LEU A 102 8.94 0.04 -0.64
C LEU A 102 10.00 -0.77 0.08
N TYR A 103 10.04 -0.65 1.41
CA TYR A 103 10.95 -1.38 2.27
C TYR A 103 10.19 -2.10 3.36
N TYR A 104 10.44 -3.40 3.48
CA TYR A 104 9.87 -4.25 4.51
C TYR A 104 11.00 -4.79 5.39
N SER A 105 10.85 -4.59 6.70
CA SER A 105 11.63 -5.30 7.71
C SER A 105 10.84 -6.54 8.14
N TRP A 106 11.51 -7.68 8.16
CA TRP A 106 10.98 -8.96 8.61
C TRP A 106 11.74 -9.41 9.86
N LEU A 107 10.99 -9.88 10.84
CA LEU A 107 11.52 -10.54 12.02
C LEU A 107 10.96 -11.96 12.09
N GLY A 108 11.87 -12.92 12.22
CA GLY A 108 11.56 -14.32 12.41
C GLY A 108 12.23 -14.85 13.67
N TRP A 109 11.53 -15.73 14.38
CA TRP A 109 12.04 -16.38 15.59
C TRP A 109 12.12 -17.89 15.38
N PRO A 110 13.12 -18.56 15.97
CA PRO A 110 13.04 -20.00 16.16
C PRO A 110 11.91 -20.32 17.17
N SER A 111 11.43 -21.55 17.13
CA SER A 111 10.58 -22.10 18.18
C SER A 111 11.43 -22.39 19.41
N MET A 112 10.77 -22.59 20.55
CA MET A 112 11.45 -22.88 21.81
C MET A 112 12.47 -24.02 21.63
N ASN A 113 13.65 -23.84 22.20
CA ASN A 113 14.76 -24.81 22.25
C ASN A 113 15.50 -25.07 20.93
N THR A 114 15.35 -24.20 19.91
CA THR A 114 16.23 -24.22 18.74
C THR A 114 16.99 -22.90 18.63
N ALA A 115 18.32 -22.96 18.45
CA ALA A 115 19.12 -21.79 18.13
C ALA A 115 19.12 -21.57 16.61
N LEU A 116 19.05 -20.32 16.18
CA LEU A 116 19.28 -19.98 14.77
C LEU A 116 20.80 -19.98 14.50
N PRO A 117 21.32 -20.90 13.66
CA PRO A 117 22.67 -20.76 13.15
C PRO A 117 22.71 -19.61 12.15
N GLU A 118 23.85 -18.95 12.04
CA GLU A 118 24.06 -17.99 10.98
C GLU A 118 24.27 -18.71 9.64
N LEU A 119 23.69 -18.18 8.57
CA LEU A 119 23.95 -18.67 7.22
C LEU A 119 25.15 -17.95 6.60
N GLU A 120 26.17 -18.74 6.26
CA GLU A 120 27.40 -18.28 5.61
C GLU A 120 27.25 -18.03 4.09
N GLY A 121 28.29 -17.43 3.50
CA GLY A 121 28.30 -16.74 2.20
C GLY A 121 27.51 -17.39 1.05
N PRO A 122 27.83 -18.61 0.61
CA PRO A 122 27.15 -19.21 -0.55
C PRO A 122 25.64 -19.41 -0.32
N ALA A 123 25.26 -19.82 0.89
CA ALA A 123 23.87 -20.04 1.28
C ALA A 123 23.00 -18.79 1.08
N ILE A 124 23.55 -17.65 1.50
CA ILE A 124 22.80 -16.40 1.44
C ILE A 124 22.78 -15.82 0.02
N ALA A 125 23.81 -16.07 -0.79
CA ALA A 125 23.82 -15.69 -2.19
C ALA A 125 22.67 -16.39 -2.94
N ASP A 126 22.55 -17.71 -2.79
CA ASP A 126 21.46 -18.49 -3.38
C ASP A 126 20.08 -17.99 -2.94
N LEU A 127 19.94 -17.65 -1.65
CA LEU A 127 18.71 -17.07 -1.10
C LEU A 127 18.39 -15.70 -1.68
N ARG A 128 19.40 -14.84 -1.86
CA ARG A 128 19.24 -13.51 -2.46
C ARG A 128 18.71 -13.63 -3.89
N ASP A 129 19.30 -14.50 -4.69
CA ASP A 129 18.89 -14.71 -6.08
C ASP A 129 17.45 -15.25 -6.14
N ALA A 130 17.14 -16.20 -5.26
CA ALA A 130 15.81 -16.79 -5.16
C ALA A 130 14.74 -15.77 -4.71
N TRP A 131 15.08 -14.85 -3.80
CA TRP A 131 14.18 -13.77 -3.39
C TRP A 131 14.04 -12.69 -4.47
N GLU A 132 15.09 -12.39 -5.23
CA GLU A 132 15.04 -11.38 -6.30
C GLU A 132 14.04 -11.79 -7.39
N VAL A 133 13.95 -13.09 -7.70
CA VAL A 133 12.91 -13.67 -8.60
C VAL A 133 11.49 -13.40 -8.07
N ASP A 134 11.29 -13.45 -6.75
CA ASP A 134 10.02 -13.11 -6.11
C ASP A 134 9.77 -11.59 -6.03
N GLY A 135 10.68 -10.75 -6.53
CA GLY A 135 10.62 -9.30 -6.43
C GLY A 135 11.01 -8.77 -5.05
N ILE A 136 11.83 -9.51 -4.30
CA ILE A 136 12.30 -9.17 -2.96
C ILE A 136 13.82 -9.06 -2.98
N ARG A 137 14.34 -7.84 -2.80
CA ARG A 137 15.77 -7.59 -2.74
C ARG A 137 16.22 -7.44 -1.29
N LEU A 138 16.99 -8.40 -0.79
CA LEU A 138 17.59 -8.29 0.54
C LEU A 138 18.63 -7.16 0.58
N LEU A 139 18.50 -6.26 1.55
CA LEU A 139 19.41 -5.11 1.76
C LEU A 139 20.34 -5.34 2.95
N GLU A 140 19.75 -5.67 4.10
CA GLU A 140 20.47 -5.88 5.35
C GLU A 140 19.95 -7.14 6.04
N ARG A 141 20.79 -7.75 6.86
CA ARG A 141 20.44 -8.90 7.68
C ARG A 141 21.19 -8.84 9.00
N ALA A 142 20.56 -9.30 10.07
CA ALA A 142 21.22 -9.57 11.33
C ALA A 142 20.71 -10.90 11.90
N TYR A 143 21.63 -11.69 12.42
CA TYR A 143 21.35 -12.95 13.08
C TYR A 143 21.66 -12.83 14.57
N SER A 144 20.85 -13.51 15.36
CA SER A 144 21.16 -13.87 16.74
C SER A 144 20.62 -15.26 17.00
N PRO A 145 21.04 -15.95 18.07
CA PRO A 145 20.47 -17.24 18.43
C PRO A 145 18.94 -17.21 18.64
N ARG A 146 18.38 -16.02 18.95
CA ARG A 146 16.96 -15.84 19.30
C ARG A 146 16.10 -15.34 18.17
N GLU A 147 16.66 -14.69 17.17
CA GLU A 147 15.91 -14.13 16.06
C GLU A 147 16.79 -13.80 14.87
N VAL A 148 16.13 -13.71 13.71
CA VAL A 148 16.69 -13.21 12.47
C VAL A 148 15.91 -11.97 12.06
N ARG A 149 16.65 -10.91 11.72
CA ARG A 149 16.08 -9.67 11.18
C ARG A 149 16.59 -9.48 9.76
N MET A 150 15.69 -9.10 8.86
CA MET A 150 16.04 -8.82 7.47
C MET A 150 15.33 -7.56 7.00
N LEU A 151 16.04 -6.70 6.29
CA LEU A 151 15.48 -5.53 5.62
C LEU A 151 15.54 -5.77 4.12
N SER A 152 14.41 -5.62 3.44
CA SER A 152 14.32 -5.83 1.99
C SER A 152 13.66 -4.65 1.29
N SER A 153 14.11 -4.35 0.08
CA SER A 153 13.33 -3.57 -0.89
C SER A 153 12.41 -4.52 -1.65
N VAL A 154 11.18 -4.12 -1.93
CA VAL A 154 10.20 -5.01 -2.59
C VAL A 154 9.56 -4.35 -3.80
N LYS A 155 9.18 -5.16 -4.80
CA LYS A 155 8.38 -4.70 -5.94
C LYS A 155 6.93 -4.40 -5.50
N PRO A 156 6.22 -3.49 -6.19
CA PRO A 156 4.82 -3.15 -5.89
C PRO A 156 3.83 -4.31 -5.98
N SER A 157 4.18 -5.42 -6.63
CA SER A 157 3.35 -6.63 -6.73
C SER A 157 3.46 -7.55 -5.52
N VAL A 158 4.38 -7.29 -4.58
CA VAL A 158 4.61 -8.16 -3.42
C VAL A 158 3.76 -7.69 -2.24
N SER A 159 2.77 -8.50 -1.84
CA SER A 159 1.98 -8.24 -0.62
C SER A 159 2.77 -8.59 0.65
N PRO A 160 2.42 -8.01 1.82
CA PRO A 160 3.03 -8.38 3.09
C PRO A 160 2.94 -9.88 3.42
N VAL A 161 1.80 -10.51 3.13
CA VAL A 161 1.63 -11.96 3.33
C VAL A 161 2.57 -12.76 2.42
N LEU A 162 2.65 -12.43 1.13
CA LEU A 162 3.56 -13.10 0.19
C LEU A 162 5.02 -12.90 0.61
N PHE A 163 5.42 -11.67 0.94
CA PHE A 163 6.76 -11.35 1.43
C PHE A 163 7.12 -12.22 2.63
N THR A 164 6.31 -12.20 3.70
CA THR A 164 6.61 -12.97 4.91
C THR A 164 6.68 -14.48 4.67
N ALA A 165 5.82 -15.01 3.79
CA ALA A 165 5.84 -16.41 3.40
C ALA A 165 7.13 -16.78 2.65
N ARG A 166 7.59 -15.95 1.71
CA ARG A 166 8.84 -16.18 0.96
C ARG A 166 10.08 -16.04 1.83
N MET A 167 10.14 -15.02 2.69
CA MET A 167 11.25 -14.83 3.63
C MET A 167 11.42 -16.05 4.53
N LYS A 168 10.36 -16.47 5.21
CA LYS A 168 10.39 -17.62 6.11
C LYS A 168 10.62 -18.93 5.35
N GLY A 169 9.86 -19.19 4.29
CA GLY A 169 9.86 -20.48 3.60
C GLY A 169 11.20 -20.80 2.94
N ARG A 170 11.83 -19.82 2.28
CA ARG A 170 13.14 -20.02 1.65
C ARG A 170 14.23 -20.17 2.70
N LEU A 171 14.20 -19.38 3.76
CA LEU A 171 15.15 -19.49 4.87
C LEU A 171 15.08 -20.87 5.54
N ASP A 172 13.87 -21.33 5.88
CA ASP A 172 13.62 -22.66 6.44
C ASP A 172 14.12 -23.78 5.51
N HIS A 173 13.84 -23.68 4.21
CA HIS A 173 14.36 -24.63 3.23
C HIS A 173 15.90 -24.65 3.18
N ALA A 174 16.55 -23.48 3.13
CA ALA A 174 18.01 -23.39 3.07
C ALA A 174 18.69 -23.94 4.34
N MET A 175 18.06 -23.75 5.51
CA MET A 175 18.53 -24.34 6.78
C MET A 175 18.43 -25.87 6.74
N ARG A 176 17.32 -26.42 6.24
CA ARG A 176 17.13 -27.88 6.13
C ARG A 176 18.14 -28.54 5.19
N GLN A 177 18.45 -27.90 4.06
CA GLN A 177 19.48 -28.39 3.12
C GLN A 177 20.86 -28.50 3.79
N ARG A 178 21.10 -27.72 4.85
CA ARG A 178 22.33 -27.76 5.65
C ARG A 178 22.22 -28.61 6.90
N GLN A 179 21.16 -29.42 7.01
CA GLN A 179 20.88 -30.26 8.18
C GLN A 179 20.76 -29.45 9.50
N ALA A 180 20.53 -28.14 9.42
CA ALA A 180 20.27 -27.33 10.59
C ALA A 180 18.83 -27.59 11.07
N CYS A 181 18.69 -28.17 12.26
CA CYS A 181 17.39 -28.46 12.87
C CYS A 181 16.77 -27.20 13.50
N VAL A 182 16.38 -26.24 12.67
CA VAL A 182 15.69 -25.02 13.11
C VAL A 182 14.20 -25.17 12.83
N LYS A 183 13.39 -25.06 13.88
CA LYS A 183 11.93 -25.01 13.73
C LYS A 183 11.48 -23.57 13.89
N PHE A 184 11.14 -22.86 12.82
CA PHE A 184 10.66 -21.48 12.97
C PHE A 184 9.31 -21.36 13.68
N SER A 185 9.17 -20.33 14.51
CA SER A 185 7.89 -19.93 15.11
C SER A 185 6.83 -19.73 14.03
N ARG A 186 5.58 -20.07 14.34
CA ARG A 186 4.43 -19.78 13.46
C ARG A 186 4.17 -18.28 13.33
N LYS A 187 4.64 -17.47 14.29
CA LYS A 187 4.46 -16.02 14.32
C LYS A 187 5.63 -15.31 13.65
N VAL A 188 5.33 -14.28 12.88
CA VAL A 188 6.30 -13.34 12.30
C VAL A 188 5.91 -11.90 12.62
N ALA A 189 6.87 -10.99 12.54
CA ALA A 189 6.56 -9.56 12.42
C ALA A 189 7.06 -9.03 11.09
N MET A 190 6.26 -8.15 10.49
CA MET A 190 6.61 -7.40 9.31
C MET A 190 6.31 -5.93 9.55
N VAL A 191 7.29 -5.08 9.25
CA VAL A 191 7.21 -3.64 9.45
C VAL A 191 7.55 -2.92 8.17
N SER A 192 6.66 -2.05 7.70
CA SER A 192 6.94 -1.10 6.64
C SER A 192 7.88 -0.02 7.16
N VAL A 193 8.97 0.22 6.44
CA VAL A 193 9.99 1.20 6.80
C VAL A 193 10.13 2.18 5.64
N GLY A 194 10.37 3.45 5.94
CA GLY A 194 10.56 4.48 4.93
C GLY A 194 11.73 5.38 5.28
N ASN A 195 12.11 6.27 4.35
CA ASN A 195 13.03 7.36 4.69
C ASN A 195 12.39 8.33 5.67
N ASN A 196 11.08 8.52 5.58
CA ASN A 196 10.30 9.35 6.48
C ASN A 196 9.57 8.50 7.51
N ILE A 197 9.49 9.01 8.73
CA ILE A 197 8.65 8.43 9.79
C ILE A 197 7.19 8.82 9.60
N GLN A 198 6.30 8.06 10.23
CA GLN A 198 4.84 8.22 10.18
C GLN A 198 4.41 9.68 10.44
N ALA A 199 4.87 10.28 11.54
CA ALA A 199 4.47 11.64 11.90
C ALA A 199 4.84 12.68 10.84
N VAL A 200 5.95 12.47 10.11
CA VAL A 200 6.37 13.35 9.01
C VAL A 200 5.46 13.18 7.80
N VAL A 201 5.15 11.94 7.42
CA VAL A 201 4.26 11.66 6.29
C VAL A 201 2.84 12.14 6.58
N GLU A 202 2.29 11.88 7.76
CA GLU A 202 0.95 12.32 8.14
C GLU A 202 0.83 13.84 8.12
N ARG A 203 1.83 14.55 8.67
CA ARG A 203 1.89 16.01 8.61
C ARG A 203 2.03 16.52 7.18
N TYR A 204 2.88 15.86 6.38
CA TYR A 204 3.05 16.19 4.97
C TYR A 204 1.72 16.09 4.21
N VAL A 205 0.97 15.00 4.39
CA VAL A 205 -0.33 14.80 3.73
C VAL A 205 -1.35 15.83 4.23
N ALA A 206 -1.47 16.04 5.54
CA ALA A 206 -2.40 17.02 6.12
C ALA A 206 -2.16 18.45 5.62
N ASN A 207 -0.92 18.78 5.26
CA ASN A 207 -0.53 20.12 4.80
C ASN A 207 -0.59 20.30 3.28
N GLN A 208 -0.94 19.29 2.47
CA GLN A 208 -0.91 19.41 1.00
C GLN A 208 -1.82 20.52 0.47
N ALA A 209 -3.02 20.67 1.04
CA ALA A 209 -3.96 21.72 0.67
C ALA A 209 -3.41 23.15 0.88
N ARG A 210 -2.31 23.31 1.62
CA ARG A 210 -1.67 24.61 1.91
C ARG A 210 -0.35 24.81 1.16
N LYS A 211 0.16 23.78 0.48
CA LYS A 211 1.50 23.81 -0.13
C LYS A 211 1.53 24.43 -1.51
N GLU A 212 0.43 24.38 -2.26
CA GLU A 212 0.39 25.00 -3.57
C GLU A 212 0.36 26.52 -3.40
N PRO A 213 1.38 27.26 -3.87
CA PRO A 213 1.37 28.72 -3.84
C PRO A 213 0.40 29.21 -4.92
N LEU A 214 -0.88 29.18 -4.59
CA LEU A 214 -1.94 29.70 -5.45
C LEU A 214 -2.05 31.20 -5.22
N ALA A 215 -2.36 31.93 -6.30
CA ALA A 215 -2.47 33.39 -6.26
C ALA A 215 -3.54 33.87 -5.25
N ASP A 216 -4.62 33.11 -5.07
CA ASP A 216 -5.69 33.42 -4.11
C ASP A 216 -5.58 32.54 -2.85
N PRO A 217 -5.29 33.13 -1.67
CA PRO A 217 -5.29 32.42 -0.38
C PRO A 217 -6.59 31.67 -0.05
N ARG A 218 -7.73 32.09 -0.62
CA ARG A 218 -9.03 31.40 -0.45
C ARG A 218 -9.00 29.99 -1.03
N SER A 219 -8.12 29.72 -1.99
CA SER A 219 -7.94 28.39 -2.56
C SER A 219 -7.49 27.37 -1.51
N ASN A 220 -6.68 27.78 -0.53
CA ASN A 220 -6.24 26.91 0.55
C ASN A 220 -7.40 26.53 1.47
N VAL A 221 -8.25 27.51 1.81
CA VAL A 221 -9.48 27.29 2.59
C VAL A 221 -10.42 26.36 1.83
N PHE A 222 -10.55 26.57 0.52
CA PHE A 222 -11.35 25.72 -0.35
C PHE A 222 -10.83 24.27 -0.41
N LEU A 223 -9.54 24.03 -0.59
CA LEU A 223 -8.98 22.67 -0.63
C LEU A 223 -8.98 21.97 0.73
N GLN A 224 -8.88 22.73 1.83
CA GLN A 224 -8.85 22.18 3.19
C GLN A 224 -10.13 21.37 3.50
N GLN A 225 -11.28 21.73 2.92
CA GLN A 225 -12.54 20.98 3.11
C GLN A 225 -12.51 19.56 2.50
N PHE A 226 -11.56 19.29 1.60
CA PHE A 226 -11.36 17.98 0.96
C PHE A 226 -10.19 17.20 1.58
N THR A 227 -9.62 17.71 2.66
CA THR A 227 -8.58 17.04 3.44
C THR A 227 -9.19 16.33 4.64
N VAL A 228 -8.78 15.09 4.90
CA VAL A 228 -9.22 14.28 6.05
C VAL A 228 -8.06 14.08 7.02
N VAL A 229 -8.35 14.27 8.29
CA VAL A 229 -7.50 13.96 9.44
C VAL A 229 -8.31 13.07 10.36
N ASP A 230 -8.12 11.75 10.24
CA ASP A 230 -8.77 10.78 11.12
C ASP A 230 -7.83 10.41 12.28
N SER A 231 -8.16 10.90 13.47
CA SER A 231 -7.39 10.60 14.70
C SER A 231 -7.77 9.24 15.31
N THR A 232 -8.82 8.59 14.82
CA THR A 232 -9.23 7.26 15.29
C THR A 232 -8.41 6.14 14.65
N VAL A 233 -7.74 6.43 13.53
CA VAL A 233 -6.80 5.53 12.86
C VAL A 233 -5.39 5.77 13.38
N ASP A 234 -4.98 4.96 14.36
CA ASP A 234 -3.58 4.94 14.79
C ASP A 234 -2.76 4.02 13.88
N LEU A 235 -1.95 4.61 13.00
CA LEU A 235 -1.07 3.89 12.08
C LEU A 235 0.12 3.18 12.78
N ALA A 236 0.40 3.47 14.06
CA ALA A 236 1.46 2.80 14.82
C ALA A 236 1.05 1.40 15.30
N MET A 237 -0.25 1.07 15.27
CA MET A 237 -0.72 -0.28 15.59
C MET A 237 -0.45 -1.28 14.45
N PRO A 238 -0.30 -2.59 14.72
CA PRO A 238 -0.24 -3.59 13.67
C PRO A 238 -1.64 -4.08 13.26
N THR A 239 -1.76 -4.57 12.04
CA THR A 239 -2.76 -5.58 11.70
C THR A 239 -2.31 -6.92 12.27
N CYS A 240 -3.12 -7.53 13.14
CA CYS A 240 -2.88 -8.86 13.70
C CYS A 240 -3.51 -9.94 12.83
N SER A 241 -2.79 -11.05 12.63
CA SER A 241 -3.31 -12.26 11.99
C SER A 241 -2.86 -13.51 12.74
N ASN A 242 -3.39 -14.67 12.32
CA ASN A 242 -2.92 -15.96 12.86
C ASN A 242 -1.44 -16.22 12.57
N ALA A 243 -0.90 -15.62 11.51
CA ALA A 243 0.50 -15.78 11.10
C ALA A 243 1.44 -14.74 11.74
N GLY A 244 0.95 -13.60 12.24
CA GLY A 244 1.85 -12.57 12.73
C GLY A 244 1.24 -11.20 12.95
N ARG A 245 2.12 -10.20 13.05
CA ARG A 245 1.77 -8.78 13.16
C ARG A 245 2.38 -8.01 12.00
N TYR A 246 1.59 -7.13 11.40
CA TYR A 246 1.95 -6.41 10.17
C TYR A 246 1.71 -4.91 10.36
N TRP A 247 2.78 -4.14 10.39
CA TRP A 247 2.72 -2.69 10.28
C TRP A 247 2.87 -2.36 8.80
N TYR A 248 1.75 -2.25 8.08
CA TYR A 248 1.74 -2.10 6.63
C TYR A 248 1.18 -0.75 6.21
N ASN A 249 1.99 0.29 6.38
CA ASN A 249 1.61 1.67 6.10
C ASN A 249 2.17 2.14 4.75
N LEU A 250 1.32 2.82 3.98
CA LEU A 250 1.59 3.27 2.62
C LEU A 250 1.23 4.74 2.44
N HIS A 251 2.12 5.47 1.76
CA HIS A 251 1.87 6.78 1.18
C HIS A 251 1.58 6.61 -0.30
N LEU A 252 0.31 6.71 -0.68
CA LEU A 252 -0.16 6.59 -2.06
C LEU A 252 -0.38 7.98 -2.64
N VAL A 253 0.09 8.18 -3.88
CA VAL A 253 -0.14 9.42 -4.63
C VAL A 253 -0.65 9.10 -6.02
N LEU A 254 -1.78 9.71 -6.38
CA LEU A 254 -2.40 9.62 -7.70
C LEU A 254 -2.41 11.02 -8.32
N VAL A 255 -1.95 11.13 -9.55
CA VAL A 255 -1.93 12.41 -10.28
C VAL A 255 -2.96 12.35 -11.39
N THR A 256 -3.67 13.45 -11.61
CA THR A 256 -4.60 13.62 -12.72
C THR A 256 -3.87 13.61 -14.05
N ARG A 257 -4.53 13.16 -15.11
CA ARG A 257 -3.98 13.16 -16.46
C ARG A 257 -3.62 14.58 -16.86
N ASN A 258 -2.42 14.77 -17.40
CA ASN A 258 -1.89 16.08 -17.82
C ASN A 258 -1.93 17.13 -16.69
N ARG A 259 -1.97 16.71 -15.42
CA ARG A 259 -2.15 17.58 -14.26
C ARG A 259 -3.35 18.54 -14.39
N ILE A 260 -4.44 18.05 -14.98
CA ILE A 260 -5.68 18.83 -15.10
C ILE A 260 -6.21 19.16 -13.70
N ARG A 261 -6.43 20.46 -13.45
CA ARG A 261 -6.95 20.95 -12.18
C ARG A 261 -8.46 20.78 -12.10
N ILE A 262 -8.92 20.11 -11.05
CA ILE A 262 -10.35 19.90 -10.76
C ILE A 262 -10.85 21.03 -9.88
N LEU A 263 -11.44 22.06 -10.48
CA LEU A 263 -11.96 23.21 -9.73
C LEU A 263 -13.39 22.98 -9.18
N ASP A 264 -14.06 21.92 -9.63
CA ASP A 264 -15.41 21.59 -9.18
C ASP A 264 -15.40 20.96 -7.78
N ALA A 265 -15.95 21.70 -6.81
CA ALA A 265 -16.08 21.29 -5.42
C ALA A 265 -16.83 19.96 -5.27
N ARG A 266 -17.82 19.70 -6.14
CA ARG A 266 -18.58 18.45 -6.10
C ARG A 266 -17.71 17.26 -6.49
N ARG A 267 -16.95 17.35 -7.58
CA ARG A 267 -16.01 16.30 -8.00
C ARG A 267 -14.92 16.05 -6.96
N LEU A 268 -14.34 17.10 -6.37
CA LEU A 268 -13.37 16.95 -5.27
C LEU A 268 -13.98 16.25 -4.05
N GLY A 269 -15.21 16.61 -3.68
CA GLY A 269 -15.96 15.92 -2.63
C GLY A 269 -16.21 14.44 -2.94
N MET A 270 -16.58 14.12 -4.18
CA MET A 270 -16.75 12.74 -4.64
C MET A 270 -15.46 11.92 -4.58
N LEU A 271 -14.31 12.53 -4.90
CA LEU A 271 -13.01 11.89 -4.75
C LEU A 271 -12.69 11.59 -3.29
N ARG A 272 -12.89 12.57 -2.39
CA ARG A 272 -12.68 12.40 -0.95
C ARG A 272 -13.54 11.26 -0.40
N ASP A 273 -14.85 11.35 -0.61
CA ASP A 273 -15.81 10.39 -0.08
C ASP A 273 -15.63 9.00 -0.71
N GLY A 274 -15.25 8.97 -2.00
CA GLY A 274 -14.89 7.76 -2.72
C GLY A 274 -13.69 7.05 -2.09
N CYS A 275 -12.64 7.78 -1.71
CA CYS A 275 -11.48 7.19 -1.04
C CYS A 275 -11.87 6.52 0.27
N LEU A 276 -12.65 7.22 1.11
CA LEU A 276 -13.11 6.68 2.40
C LEU A 276 -13.97 5.42 2.21
N ARG A 277 -14.83 5.41 1.18
CA ARG A 277 -15.67 4.24 0.84
C ARG A 277 -14.83 3.05 0.35
N VAL A 278 -13.83 3.29 -0.50
CA VAL A 278 -12.91 2.24 -0.95
C VAL A 278 -12.16 1.67 0.25
N ALA A 279 -11.67 2.53 1.15
CA ALA A 279 -10.97 2.08 2.35
C ALA A 279 -11.86 1.17 3.21
N ALA A 280 -13.07 1.62 3.55
CA ALA A 280 -14.02 0.84 4.33
C ALA A 280 -14.35 -0.53 3.67
N THR A 281 -14.55 -0.55 2.35
CA THR A 281 -14.91 -1.76 1.61
C THR A 281 -13.76 -2.76 1.50
N ARG A 282 -12.52 -2.26 1.40
CA ARG A 282 -11.32 -3.08 1.18
C ARG A 282 -10.55 -3.38 2.45
N GLY A 283 -11.02 -2.92 3.60
CA GLY A 283 -10.34 -3.09 4.88
C GLY A 283 -9.07 -2.26 5.03
N HIS A 284 -8.97 -1.13 4.30
CA HIS A 284 -7.90 -0.15 4.51
C HIS A 284 -8.28 0.81 5.64
N GLN A 285 -7.28 1.40 6.28
CA GLN A 285 -7.49 2.43 7.29
C GLN A 285 -6.75 3.70 6.89
N ILE A 286 -7.48 4.75 6.51
CA ILE A 286 -6.90 6.04 6.10
C ILE A 286 -6.76 6.92 7.33
N SER A 287 -5.52 7.29 7.68
CA SER A 287 -5.27 8.31 8.72
C SER A 287 -5.33 9.71 8.13
N ARG A 288 -4.71 9.93 6.96
CA ARG A 288 -4.70 11.24 6.29
C ARG A 288 -5.04 11.10 4.82
N LEU A 289 -5.83 12.05 4.32
CA LEU A 289 -6.19 12.18 2.91
C LEU A 289 -6.09 13.65 2.54
N ALA A 290 -5.53 13.97 1.38
CA ALA A 290 -5.63 15.30 0.81
C ALA A 290 -5.93 15.18 -0.68
N VAL A 291 -7.13 15.62 -1.07
CA VAL A 291 -7.50 15.83 -2.47
C VAL A 291 -7.14 17.28 -2.81
N VAL A 292 -6.20 17.46 -3.73
CA VAL A 292 -5.84 18.78 -4.26
C VAL A 292 -6.19 18.85 -5.75
N PHE A 293 -5.89 19.97 -6.41
CA PHE A 293 -6.46 20.25 -7.72
C PHE A 293 -6.06 19.24 -8.79
N ASP A 294 -4.79 18.86 -8.86
CA ASP A 294 -4.25 17.97 -9.89
C ASP A 294 -3.75 16.63 -9.35
N HIS A 295 -3.83 16.37 -8.04
CA HIS A 295 -3.39 15.12 -7.44
C HIS A 295 -4.06 14.79 -6.10
N LEU A 296 -3.81 13.58 -5.60
CA LEU A 296 -4.36 13.03 -4.38
C LEU A 296 -3.23 12.39 -3.58
N HIS A 297 -3.17 12.67 -2.27
CA HIS A 297 -2.29 11.98 -1.33
C HIS A 297 -3.08 11.20 -0.29
N ILE A 298 -2.64 9.98 0.01
CA ILE A 298 -3.24 9.13 1.05
C ILE A 298 -2.14 8.56 1.94
N ALA A 299 -2.26 8.74 3.26
CA ALA A 299 -1.52 7.98 4.26
C ALA A 299 -2.45 6.95 4.89
N LEU A 300 -2.19 5.67 4.65
CA LEU A 300 -3.09 4.58 5.02
C LEU A 300 -2.37 3.32 5.51
N ARG A 301 -3.06 2.49 6.28
CA ARG A 301 -2.72 1.08 6.49
C ARG A 301 -3.43 0.22 5.45
N GLY A 302 -2.67 -0.57 4.71
CA GLY A 302 -3.19 -1.47 3.68
C GLY A 302 -3.72 -2.79 4.24
N ALA A 303 -4.54 -3.49 3.45
CA ALA A 303 -4.89 -4.87 3.74
C ALA A 303 -3.67 -5.78 3.48
N ILE A 304 -3.31 -6.65 4.43
CA ILE A 304 -2.02 -7.38 4.41
C ILE A 304 -1.90 -8.42 3.31
N ASP A 305 -3.04 -8.85 2.76
CA ASP A 305 -3.15 -9.78 1.64
C ASP A 305 -3.06 -9.09 0.28
N GLN A 306 -3.18 -7.76 0.25
CA GLN A 306 -3.06 -6.96 -0.97
C GLN A 306 -1.66 -6.36 -1.11
N SER A 307 -1.17 -6.34 -2.33
CA SER A 307 0.07 -5.68 -2.72
C SER A 307 -0.12 -4.16 -2.87
N PRO A 308 0.96 -3.36 -2.78
CA PRO A 308 0.88 -1.92 -3.04
C PRO A 308 0.25 -1.57 -4.40
N ALA A 309 0.51 -2.38 -5.44
CA ALA A 309 -0.08 -2.20 -6.77
C ALA A 309 -1.58 -2.46 -6.79
N GLU A 310 -2.05 -3.54 -6.17
CA GLU A 310 -3.49 -3.84 -6.07
C GLU A 310 -4.25 -2.75 -5.33
N ILE A 311 -3.67 -2.23 -4.24
CA ILE A 311 -4.25 -1.11 -3.49
C ILE A 311 -4.35 0.13 -4.39
N ALA A 312 -3.26 0.53 -5.06
CA ALA A 312 -3.24 1.70 -5.92
C ALA A 312 -4.27 1.60 -7.06
N LEU A 313 -4.25 0.49 -7.81
CA LEU A 313 -5.19 0.23 -8.90
C LEU A 313 -6.63 0.14 -8.41
N CYS A 314 -6.86 -0.36 -7.19
CA CYS A 314 -8.18 -0.36 -6.58
C CYS A 314 -8.70 1.07 -6.38
N TYR A 315 -7.90 1.99 -5.83
CA TYR A 315 -8.31 3.39 -5.70
C TYR A 315 -8.53 4.03 -7.07
N MET A 316 -7.60 3.89 -8.02
CA MET A 316 -7.72 4.50 -9.35
C MET A 316 -9.02 4.08 -10.07
N ASN A 317 -9.30 2.78 -10.12
CA ASN A 317 -10.48 2.25 -10.81
C ASN A 317 -11.80 2.58 -10.10
N ASN A 318 -11.86 2.51 -8.76
CA ASN A 318 -13.10 2.83 -8.05
C ASN A 318 -13.41 4.33 -8.07
N LEU A 319 -12.39 5.19 -8.02
CA LEU A 319 -12.58 6.64 -8.14
C LEU A 319 -13.03 7.02 -9.56
N ALA A 320 -12.48 6.39 -10.60
CA ALA A 320 -12.97 6.54 -11.97
C ALA A 320 -14.45 6.11 -12.08
N TYR A 321 -14.82 4.98 -11.46
CA TYR A 321 -16.20 4.51 -11.39
C TYR A 321 -17.12 5.56 -10.71
N PHE A 322 -16.74 6.10 -9.56
CA PHE A 322 -17.55 7.12 -8.87
C PHE A 322 -17.72 8.40 -9.70
N LEU A 323 -16.74 8.74 -10.52
CA LEU A 323 -16.79 9.84 -11.48
C LEU A 323 -17.47 9.46 -12.80
N ARG A 324 -18.35 8.45 -12.81
CA ARG A 324 -19.10 7.98 -13.98
C ARG A 324 -18.20 7.44 -15.10
N GLN A 325 -17.23 6.61 -14.74
CA GLN A 325 -16.27 6.01 -15.67
C GLN A 325 -15.32 7.05 -16.31
N ASP A 326 -14.96 8.09 -15.57
CA ASP A 326 -13.97 9.06 -16.04
C ASP A 326 -12.54 8.58 -15.70
N ALA A 327 -11.72 8.36 -16.72
CA ALA A 327 -10.31 7.97 -16.60
C ALA A 327 -9.40 9.16 -16.23
N LEU A 328 -9.78 9.82 -15.13
CA LEU A 328 -9.21 11.06 -14.62
C LEU A 328 -7.71 10.96 -14.33
N TRP A 329 -7.25 9.84 -13.79
CA TRP A 329 -5.86 9.66 -13.37
C TRP A 329 -4.93 9.48 -14.57
N GLN A 330 -3.72 10.00 -14.45
CA GLN A 330 -2.60 9.56 -15.27
C GLN A 330 -2.43 8.04 -15.08
N PRO A 331 -2.05 7.28 -16.12
CA PRO A 331 -1.74 5.85 -15.99
C PRO A 331 -0.39 5.65 -15.27
N SER A 332 -0.26 6.26 -14.10
CA SER A 332 0.86 6.12 -13.20
C SER A 332 0.45 6.44 -11.77
N TYR A 333 1.18 5.88 -10.80
CA TYR A 333 1.04 6.24 -9.39
C TYR A 333 2.40 6.20 -8.69
N TYR A 334 2.47 6.89 -7.55
CA TYR A 334 3.57 6.71 -6.60
C TYR A 334 3.09 5.95 -5.36
N VAL A 335 3.91 5.03 -4.85
CA VAL A 335 3.67 4.39 -3.56
C VAL A 335 4.97 4.23 -2.74
N GLY A 336 4.94 4.72 -1.51
CA GLY A 336 6.05 4.61 -0.57
C GLY A 336 5.65 3.96 0.74
N THR A 337 6.51 3.15 1.34
CA THR A 337 6.33 2.70 2.73
C THR A 337 6.80 3.77 3.71
N PHE A 338 6.17 3.79 4.88
CA PHE A 338 6.63 4.53 6.04
C PHE A 338 6.29 3.76 7.31
N GLY A 339 6.85 4.16 8.45
CA GLY A 339 6.62 3.49 9.74
C GLY A 339 7.02 4.38 10.90
N GLN A 340 7.01 3.81 12.11
CA GLN A 340 7.44 4.52 13.32
C GLN A 340 8.92 4.90 13.27
N TYR A 341 9.73 4.08 12.60
CA TYR A 341 11.17 4.26 12.45
C TYR A 341 11.54 4.56 11.00
N ASN A 342 12.59 5.35 10.82
CA ASN A 342 13.17 5.57 9.49
C ASN A 342 14.15 4.45 9.13
N LEU A 343 14.54 4.41 7.85
CA LEU A 343 15.46 3.42 7.31
C LEU A 343 16.83 3.43 8.01
N GLY A 344 17.31 4.61 8.41
CA GLY A 344 18.59 4.77 9.13
C GLY A 344 18.58 4.06 10.48
N ALA A 345 17.53 4.22 11.26
CA ALA A 345 17.37 3.58 12.57
C ALA A 345 17.35 2.05 12.46
N ILE A 346 16.72 1.50 11.41
CA ILE A 346 16.71 0.04 11.18
C ILE A 346 18.08 -0.48 10.76
N ARG A 347 18.80 0.25 9.90
CA ARG A 347 20.15 -0.13 9.45
C ARG A 347 21.16 -0.16 10.59
N LEU A 348 21.07 0.77 11.55
CA LEU A 348 21.94 0.77 12.73
C LEU A 348 21.76 -0.48 13.60
N ASN A 349 20.56 -1.06 13.63
CA ASN A 349 20.25 -2.27 14.39
C ASN A 349 20.51 -3.58 13.64
N CYS A 350 20.99 -3.50 12.39
CA CYS A 350 21.37 -4.67 11.58
C CYS A 350 22.89 -4.85 11.47
N ARG A 351 23.67 -3.88 11.96
CA ARG A 351 25.11 -3.98 12.15
C ARG A 351 25.37 -4.47 13.56
#